data_AF-L7MBE4-F1
#
_entry.id   AF-L7MBE4-F1
#
_cell.length_a   1.000
_cell.length_b   1.000
_cell.length_c   1.000
_cell.angle_alpha   90.00
_cell.angle_beta   90.00
_cell.angle_gamma   90.00
#
_symmetry.space_group_name_H-M   'P 1'
#
loop_
_entity.id
_entity.type
_entity.pdbx_description
1 polymer ?
#
loop_
_entity_poly.entity_id
_entity_poly.type
_entity_poly.pdbx_seq_one_letter_code
_entity_poly.pdbx_strand_id
1 'polypeptide(L)'
;RKENGQTQGRKRRRSTCGSVFGAVEGATADREESERTRVSEPASFSSESDERQELVIEATAEMRAGNVLHVDKACETTLNIVNVLNDAKKTEHRLKMKIKRQQDALQKLQEQHDIMRQRLREYDESKEIQGFVELLKSADEGDKKAFFIINQVCNFGSKKPKYDEIILRECVLWKACSSKGYEHVRTRNLFKLPCRATLQNYVGQSTGEIGVTTLIKERLRVEYEALSTEQEAFCSLIIDEMAIDQKVIYDRQVDKIFGLVDMGAADETTSIPLVA
;
A
#
# COMPACT_ATOMS: atom_id res chain seq x y z
N ARG A 1 25.05 -7.85 -71.55
CA ARG A 1 26.03 -7.88 -70.43
C ARG A 1 25.24 -8.29 -69.19
N LYS A 2 25.71 -9.33 -68.49
CA LYS A 2 24.96 -10.21 -67.59
C LYS A 2 24.18 -9.52 -66.45
N GLU A 3 22.96 -10.01 -66.23
CA GLU A 3 22.19 -9.95 -64.98
C GLU A 3 22.89 -10.75 -63.88
N ASN A 4 22.76 -10.31 -62.61
CA ASN A 4 22.59 -11.13 -61.41
C ASN A 4 22.67 -10.26 -60.14
N GLY A 5 21.51 -10.00 -59.51
CA GLY A 5 21.41 -9.45 -58.16
C GLY A 5 20.63 -10.41 -57.27
N GLN A 6 21.36 -11.22 -56.50
CA GLN A 6 20.82 -12.21 -55.57
C GLN A 6 20.14 -11.54 -54.36
N THR A 7 18.88 -11.86 -54.13
CA THR A 7 18.14 -11.62 -52.90
C THR A 7 18.36 -12.78 -51.91
N GLN A 8 18.93 -12.51 -50.74
CA GLN A 8 19.00 -13.47 -49.64
C GLN A 8 17.82 -13.32 -48.70
N GLY A 9 16.95 -14.34 -48.68
CA GLY A 9 15.82 -14.46 -47.77
C GLY A 9 16.25 -14.80 -46.33
N ARG A 10 15.82 -13.98 -45.37
CA ARG A 10 15.94 -14.25 -43.93
C ARG A 10 14.82 -15.20 -43.48
N LYS A 11 15.17 -16.45 -43.15
CA LYS A 11 14.30 -17.42 -42.49
C LYS A 11 13.99 -16.99 -41.05
N ARG A 12 12.71 -16.69 -40.77
CA ARG A 12 12.15 -16.56 -39.42
C ARG A 12 12.05 -17.94 -38.76
N ARG A 13 12.73 -18.14 -37.62
CA ARG A 13 12.48 -19.28 -36.72
C ARG A 13 11.29 -18.96 -35.82
N ARG A 14 10.21 -19.74 -35.93
CA ARG A 14 9.14 -19.83 -34.94
C ARG A 14 9.63 -20.71 -33.79
N SER A 15 9.62 -20.20 -32.55
CA SER A 15 9.67 -21.04 -31.36
C SER A 15 8.28 -21.08 -30.74
N THR A 16 7.62 -22.24 -30.89
CA THR A 16 6.43 -22.62 -30.13
C THR A 16 6.89 -23.19 -28.80
N CYS A 17 6.50 -22.57 -27.69
CA CYS A 17 6.46 -23.23 -26.40
C CYS A 17 5.03 -23.12 -25.89
N GLY A 18 4.34 -24.25 -25.92
CA GLY A 18 3.04 -24.41 -25.30
C GLY A 18 3.21 -24.50 -23.78
N SER A 19 2.25 -23.94 -23.07
CA SER A 19 1.99 -24.29 -21.67
C SER A 19 0.48 -24.33 -21.50
N VAL A 20 0.01 -25.56 -21.39
CA VAL A 20 -1.33 -26.00 -21.02
C VAL A 20 -1.41 -25.93 -19.50
N PHE A 21 -2.35 -25.18 -18.93
CA PHE A 21 -2.98 -25.32 -17.59
C PHE A 21 -3.91 -24.12 -17.47
N GLY A 22 -5.17 -24.18 -17.06
CA GLY A 22 -6.02 -25.22 -16.53
C GLY A 22 -7.23 -24.44 -16.01
N ALA A 23 -8.42 -24.78 -16.47
CA ALA A 23 -9.67 -24.15 -16.05
C ALA A 23 -9.92 -24.42 -14.56
N VAL A 24 -10.32 -23.38 -13.82
CA VAL A 24 -11.01 -23.53 -12.54
C VAL A 24 -12.15 -22.52 -12.53
N GLU A 25 -13.35 -23.05 -12.65
CA GLU A 25 -14.62 -22.42 -12.33
C GLU A 25 -14.68 -22.06 -10.84
N GLY A 26 -15.43 -21.02 -10.47
CA GLY A 26 -15.74 -20.83 -9.05
C GLY A 26 -16.33 -19.48 -8.68
N ALA A 27 -17.67 -19.42 -8.74
CA ALA A 27 -18.56 -18.79 -7.77
C ALA A 27 -18.45 -17.27 -7.51
N THR A 28 -19.37 -16.56 -8.14
CA THR A 28 -20.01 -15.34 -7.63
C THR A 28 -20.77 -15.66 -6.33
N ALA A 29 -20.44 -14.96 -5.25
CA ALA A 29 -21.25 -14.90 -4.05
C ALA A 29 -21.40 -13.43 -3.64
N ASP A 30 -22.60 -12.92 -3.83
CA ASP A 30 -23.11 -11.71 -3.21
C ASP A 30 -23.12 -11.91 -1.69
N ARG A 31 -22.57 -10.94 -0.94
CA ARG A 31 -22.90 -10.76 0.46
C ARG A 31 -22.86 -9.27 0.81
N GLU A 32 -24.01 -8.84 1.29
CA GLU A 32 -24.40 -7.49 1.69
C GLU A 32 -23.70 -6.99 2.96
N GLU A 33 -23.96 -5.70 3.21
CA GLU A 33 -23.99 -4.99 4.50
C GLU A 33 -22.64 -4.63 5.13
N SER A 34 -22.33 -3.33 5.19
CA SER A 34 -22.77 -2.37 6.23
C SER A 34 -21.85 -2.44 7.44
N GLU A 35 -21.05 -1.40 7.66
CA GLU A 35 -21.03 -0.73 8.96
C GLU A 35 -20.18 0.55 8.94
N ARG A 36 -20.75 1.58 9.56
CA ARG A 36 -20.13 2.85 9.93
C ARG A 36 -19.28 2.64 11.18
N THR A 37 -18.09 3.21 11.22
CA THR A 37 -17.49 3.75 12.47
C THR A 37 -16.34 4.69 12.07
N ARG A 38 -16.49 6.02 12.13
CA ARG A 38 -16.22 6.91 13.28
C ARG A 38 -14.91 6.64 14.03
N VAL A 39 -13.97 7.58 13.82
CA VAL A 39 -13.11 8.30 14.77
C VAL A 39 -12.27 7.51 15.77
N SER A 40 -10.96 7.80 15.78
CA SER A 40 -10.20 7.92 17.02
C SER A 40 -9.04 8.90 16.88
N GLU A 41 -9.25 10.04 17.53
CA GLU A 41 -8.28 11.03 18.00
C GLU A 41 -7.15 10.44 18.85
N PRO A 42 -6.05 11.19 19.07
CA PRO A 42 -4.91 10.75 19.88
C PRO A 42 -5.29 10.60 21.35
N ALA A 43 -4.91 9.46 21.93
CA ALA A 43 -5.12 9.13 23.32
C ALA A 43 -4.42 10.13 24.25
N SER A 44 -5.23 10.96 24.91
CA SER A 44 -4.91 11.72 26.10
C SER A 44 -4.57 10.78 27.26
N PHE A 45 -3.41 10.97 27.86
CA PHE A 45 -2.96 10.27 29.06
C PHE A 45 -3.70 10.85 30.27
N SER A 46 -4.86 10.29 30.61
CA SER A 46 -5.59 10.59 31.85
C SER A 46 -5.04 9.72 32.98
N SER A 47 -4.54 10.39 34.01
CA SER A 47 -4.23 9.82 35.31
C SER A 47 -5.51 9.34 35.99
N GLU A 48 -5.74 8.03 36.02
CA GLU A 48 -6.77 7.45 36.87
C GLU A 48 -6.20 7.11 38.25
N SER A 49 -6.84 7.75 39.22
CA SER A 49 -6.69 7.57 40.65
C SER A 49 -7.65 6.47 41.09
N ASP A 50 -7.31 5.79 42.18
CA ASP A 50 -8.21 5.03 43.05
C ASP A 50 -9.01 3.86 42.47
N GLU A 51 -8.55 2.64 42.79
CA GLU A 51 -9.44 1.60 43.32
C GLU A 51 -8.80 0.98 44.57
N ARG A 52 -9.07 1.59 45.72
CA ARG A 52 -8.99 0.91 47.02
C ARG A 52 -10.12 -0.11 47.06
N GLN A 53 -9.79 -1.39 46.89
CA GLN A 53 -10.70 -2.47 47.27
C GLN A 53 -10.84 -2.48 48.81
N GLU A 54 -11.87 -1.81 49.31
CA GLU A 54 -12.45 -2.07 50.63
C GLU A 54 -12.92 -3.53 50.68
N LEU A 55 -12.22 -4.34 51.48
CA LEU A 55 -12.68 -5.65 51.90
C LEU A 55 -13.79 -5.46 52.94
N VAL A 56 -15.03 -5.35 52.47
CA VAL A 56 -16.24 -5.50 53.29
C VAL A 56 -16.31 -6.95 53.73
N ILE A 57 -16.05 -7.20 55.02
CA ILE A 57 -16.30 -8.48 55.68
C ILE A 57 -17.78 -8.47 56.08
N GLU A 58 -18.67 -8.99 55.21
CA GLU A 58 -20.03 -9.34 55.61
C GLU A 58 -19.99 -10.63 56.44
N ALA A 59 -20.17 -10.47 57.75
CA ALA A 59 -20.41 -11.57 58.66
C ALA A 59 -21.90 -11.94 58.60
N THR A 60 -22.25 -12.91 57.76
CA THR A 60 -23.56 -13.59 57.83
C THR A 60 -23.53 -14.63 58.94
N ALA A 61 -24.12 -14.28 60.08
CA ALA A 61 -24.37 -15.19 61.19
C ALA A 61 -25.64 -16.01 60.90
N GLU A 62 -25.49 -17.26 60.50
CA GLU A 62 -26.56 -18.25 60.58
C GLU A 62 -26.37 -19.13 61.81
N MET A 63 -27.25 -18.92 62.79
CA MET A 63 -27.37 -19.75 63.98
C MET A 63 -27.97 -21.11 63.61
N ARG A 64 -27.22 -22.18 63.86
CA ARG A 64 -27.80 -23.51 64.13
C ARG A 64 -27.45 -23.92 65.56
N ALA A 65 -28.49 -23.92 66.39
CA ALA A 65 -28.49 -24.46 67.73
C ALA A 65 -28.41 -26.00 67.68
N GLY A 66 -27.48 -26.58 68.44
CA GLY A 66 -27.39 -28.03 68.60
C GLY A 66 -26.27 -28.48 69.54
N ASN A 67 -26.64 -28.71 70.79
CA ASN A 67 -25.96 -29.49 71.84
C ASN A 67 -24.56 -29.04 72.31
N VAL A 68 -24.60 -28.24 73.37
CA VAL A 68 -23.48 -27.79 74.21
C VAL A 68 -23.04 -28.92 75.13
N LEU A 69 -21.87 -29.49 74.87
CA LEU A 69 -21.00 -30.00 75.93
C LEU A 69 -20.34 -28.78 76.58
N HIS A 70 -20.56 -28.61 77.89
CA HIS A 70 -20.03 -27.49 78.67
C HIS A 70 -18.50 -27.65 78.79
N VAL A 71 -17.77 -26.95 77.93
CA VAL A 71 -16.32 -26.77 78.03
C VAL A 71 -16.07 -25.43 78.72
N ASP A 72 -15.13 -25.38 79.66
CA ASP A 72 -14.79 -24.20 80.45
C ASP A 72 -14.58 -22.95 79.58
N LYS A 73 -15.27 -21.85 79.91
CA LYS A 73 -15.17 -20.53 79.24
C LYS A 73 -13.73 -19.97 79.13
N ALA A 74 -12.82 -20.43 79.99
CA ALA A 74 -11.39 -20.08 79.94
C ALA A 74 -10.62 -20.80 78.81
N CYS A 75 -11.08 -21.98 78.38
CA CYS A 75 -10.47 -22.74 77.28
C CYS A 75 -10.95 -22.26 75.89
N GLU A 76 -12.18 -21.76 75.75
CA GLU A 76 -12.66 -21.18 74.47
C GLU A 76 -11.93 -19.88 74.10
N THR A 77 -11.62 -19.04 75.09
CA THR A 77 -10.92 -17.76 74.87
C THR A 77 -9.48 -17.97 74.43
N THR A 78 -8.79 -18.97 74.97
CA THR A 78 -7.43 -19.34 74.56
C THR A 78 -7.39 -19.96 73.17
N LEU A 79 -8.36 -20.83 72.81
CA LEU A 79 -8.48 -21.39 71.46
C LEU A 79 -8.76 -20.32 70.39
N ASN A 80 -9.63 -19.36 70.69
CA ASN A 80 -9.92 -18.22 69.80
C ASN A 80 -8.69 -17.33 69.56
N ILE A 81 -7.88 -17.06 70.59
CA ILE A 81 -6.62 -16.30 70.45
C ILE A 81 -5.62 -17.04 69.55
N VAL A 82 -5.50 -18.36 69.70
CA VAL A 82 -4.61 -19.19 68.86
C VAL A 82 -5.07 -19.18 67.39
N ASN A 83 -6.39 -19.25 67.13
CA ASN A 83 -6.93 -19.19 65.78
C ASN A 83 -6.67 -17.83 65.13
N VAL A 84 -6.90 -16.72 65.85
CA VAL A 84 -6.59 -15.36 65.39
C VAL A 84 -5.10 -15.18 65.10
N LEU A 85 -4.21 -15.71 65.96
CA LEU A 85 -2.76 -15.69 65.71
C LEU A 85 -2.36 -16.50 64.48
N ASN A 86 -3.00 -17.66 64.26
CA ASN A 86 -2.74 -18.48 63.07
C ASN A 86 -3.23 -17.80 61.79
N ASP A 87 -4.39 -17.13 61.82
CA ASP A 87 -4.90 -16.37 60.68
C ASP A 87 -4.09 -15.10 60.41
N ALA A 88 -3.58 -14.43 61.44
CA ALA A 88 -2.61 -13.35 61.31
C ALA A 88 -1.31 -13.83 60.65
N LYS A 89 -0.78 -15.00 61.04
CA LYS A 89 0.40 -15.61 60.39
C LYS A 89 0.13 -15.97 58.93
N LYS A 90 -1.04 -16.52 58.60
CA LYS A 90 -1.44 -16.83 57.22
C LYS A 90 -1.54 -15.56 56.37
N THR A 91 -2.15 -14.50 56.90
CA THR A 91 -2.28 -13.22 56.20
C THR A 91 -0.94 -12.54 56.00
N GLU A 92 -0.06 -12.54 57.02
CA GLU A 92 1.33 -12.06 56.92
C GLU A 92 2.09 -12.80 55.82
N HIS A 93 2.00 -14.13 55.78
CA HIS A 93 2.61 -14.94 54.73
C HIS A 93 2.06 -14.60 53.34
N ARG A 94 0.72 -14.44 53.21
CA ARG A 94 0.07 -14.06 51.95
C ARG A 94 0.55 -12.69 51.45
N LEU A 95 0.68 -11.72 52.35
CA LEU A 95 1.18 -10.38 52.02
C LEU A 95 2.66 -10.41 51.62
N LYS A 96 3.51 -11.15 52.34
CA LYS A 96 4.91 -11.37 51.97
C LYS A 96 5.05 -11.98 50.57
N MET A 97 4.23 -12.96 50.23
CA MET A 97 4.21 -13.55 48.89
C MET A 97 3.71 -12.58 47.82
N LYS A 98 2.72 -11.73 48.12
CA LYS A 98 2.28 -10.67 47.19
C LYS A 98 3.39 -9.65 46.94
N ILE A 99 4.06 -9.18 48.00
CA ILE A 99 5.19 -8.24 47.89
C ILE A 99 6.29 -8.84 47.03
N LYS A 100 6.68 -10.09 47.28
CA LYS A 100 7.69 -10.78 46.47
C LYS A 100 7.29 -10.87 45.00
N ARG A 101 6.06 -11.28 44.71
CA ARG A 101 5.54 -11.34 43.32
C ARG A 101 5.55 -9.98 42.64
N GLN A 102 5.20 -8.92 43.36
CA GLN A 102 5.21 -7.56 42.85
C GLN A 102 6.65 -7.07 42.61
N GLN A 103 7.59 -7.38 43.50
CA GLN A 103 9.01 -7.09 43.31
C GLN A 103 9.58 -7.82 42.08
N ASP A 104 9.29 -9.11 41.93
CA ASP A 104 9.71 -9.89 40.76
C ASP A 104 9.11 -9.32 39.46
N ALA A 105 7.86 -8.85 39.51
CA ALA A 105 7.21 -8.21 38.36
C ALA A 105 7.83 -6.84 38.02
N LEU A 106 8.14 -6.02 39.03
CA LEU A 106 8.82 -4.74 38.86
C LEU A 106 10.21 -4.94 38.25
N GLN A 107 10.96 -5.93 38.74
CA GLN A 107 12.28 -6.25 38.20
C GLN A 107 12.20 -6.63 36.71
N LYS A 108 11.27 -7.52 36.34
CA LYS A 108 11.06 -7.89 34.93
C LYS A 108 10.69 -6.70 34.05
N LEU A 109 9.86 -5.80 34.56
CA LEU A 109 9.44 -4.61 33.81
C LEU A 109 10.61 -3.63 33.64
N GLN A 110 11.45 -3.47 34.66
CA GLN A 110 12.68 -2.67 34.58
C GLN A 110 13.65 -3.25 33.54
N GLU A 111 13.87 -4.56 33.56
CA GLU A 111 14.71 -5.24 32.57
C GLU A 111 14.19 -5.03 31.14
N GLN A 112 12.87 -5.16 30.92
CA GLN A 112 12.26 -4.88 29.62
C GLN A 112 12.43 -3.42 29.19
N HIS A 113 12.24 -2.48 30.12
CA HIS A 113 12.40 -1.06 29.84
C HIS A 113 13.86 -0.73 29.45
N ASP A 114 14.84 -1.31 30.14
CA ASP A 114 16.26 -1.12 29.83
C ASP A 114 16.64 -1.69 28.47
N ILE A 115 16.11 -2.87 28.12
CA ILE A 115 16.28 -3.47 26.78
C ILE A 115 15.68 -2.56 25.70
N MET A 116 14.48 -2.03 25.91
CA MET A 116 13.84 -1.14 24.93
C MET A 116 14.58 0.19 24.79
N ARG A 117 15.04 0.78 25.90
CA ARG A 117 15.86 2.00 25.89
C ARG A 117 17.17 1.76 25.15
N GLN A 118 17.80 0.60 25.32
CA GLN A 118 19.02 0.25 24.61
C GLN A 118 18.77 0.14 23.09
N ARG A 119 17.69 -0.53 22.68
CA ARG A 119 17.31 -0.61 21.26
C ARG A 119 17.02 0.75 20.63
N LEU A 120 16.37 1.65 21.36
CA LEU A 120 16.13 3.01 20.87
C LEU A 120 17.45 3.76 20.61
N ARG A 121 18.43 3.64 21.51
CA ARG A 121 19.76 4.22 21.27
C ARG A 121 20.44 3.63 20.04
N GLU A 122 20.36 2.32 19.85
CA GLU A 122 20.90 1.65 18.66
C GLU A 122 20.24 2.14 17.37
N TYR A 123 18.94 2.45 17.40
CA TYR A 123 18.23 3.02 16.26
C TYR A 123 18.61 4.48 16.00
N ASP A 124 18.79 5.29 17.05
CA ASP A 124 19.23 6.68 16.92
C ASP A 124 20.68 6.78 16.41
N GLU A 125 21.54 5.84 16.77
CA GLU A 125 22.94 5.79 16.34
C GLU A 125 23.12 5.18 14.94
N SER A 126 22.14 4.41 14.44
CA SER A 126 22.18 3.81 13.10
C SER A 126 21.97 4.87 12.02
N LYS A 127 23.00 5.05 11.19
CA LYS A 127 22.98 5.95 10.04
C LYS A 127 21.95 5.52 8.99
N GLU A 128 21.73 4.22 8.84
CA GLU A 128 20.78 3.64 7.91
C GLU A 128 19.35 4.02 8.29
N ILE A 129 19.02 3.95 9.58
CA ILE A 129 17.69 4.30 10.10
C ILE A 129 17.48 5.80 10.02
N GLN A 130 18.47 6.60 10.43
CA GLN A 130 18.45 8.06 10.27
C GLN A 130 18.20 8.45 8.81
N GLY A 131 18.94 7.87 7.87
CA GLY A 131 18.76 8.13 6.44
C GLY A 131 17.38 7.74 5.91
N PHE A 132 16.78 6.66 6.42
CA PHE A 132 15.40 6.29 6.06
C PHE A 132 14.36 7.23 6.67
N VAL A 133 14.59 7.74 7.88
CA VAL A 133 13.74 8.76 8.50
C VAL A 133 13.79 10.07 7.71
N GLU A 134 14.97 10.50 7.26
CA GLU A 134 15.12 11.65 6.37
C GLU A 134 14.40 11.43 5.04
N LEU A 135 14.52 10.23 4.46
CA LEU A 135 13.82 9.86 3.22
C LEU A 135 12.29 9.98 3.39
N LEU A 136 11.74 9.51 4.51
CA LEU A 136 10.31 9.64 4.80
C LEU A 136 9.88 11.12 4.85
N LYS A 137 10.65 11.96 5.56
CA LYS A 137 10.37 13.40 5.63
C LYS A 137 10.42 14.06 4.25
N SER A 138 11.45 13.77 3.46
CA SER A 138 11.57 14.32 2.10
C SER A 138 10.43 13.88 1.18
N ALA A 139 9.88 12.68 1.39
CA ALA A 139 8.72 12.23 0.63
C ALA A 139 7.43 12.93 1.05
N ASP A 140 7.25 13.20 2.34
CA ASP A 140 6.13 14.01 2.85
C ASP A 140 6.20 15.47 2.35
N GLU A 141 7.41 15.98 2.14
CA GLU A 141 7.66 17.28 1.49
C GLU A 141 7.43 17.26 -0.04
N GLY A 142 7.17 16.09 -0.63
CA GLY A 142 6.86 15.93 -2.05
C GLY A 142 8.06 15.66 -2.95
N ASP A 143 9.23 15.27 -2.42
CA ASP A 143 10.34 14.80 -3.26
C ASP A 143 9.97 13.49 -3.96
N LYS A 144 9.82 13.57 -5.28
CA LYS A 144 9.52 12.44 -6.16
C LYS A 144 10.51 11.29 -6.03
N LYS A 145 11.80 11.59 -5.82
CA LYS A 145 12.83 10.55 -5.68
C LYS A 145 12.63 9.77 -4.39
N ALA A 146 12.43 10.48 -3.29
CA ALA A 146 12.15 9.87 -2.00
C ALA A 146 10.88 9.02 -2.05
N PHE A 147 9.81 9.57 -2.63
CA PHE A 147 8.54 8.89 -2.81
C PHE A 147 8.69 7.60 -3.65
N PHE A 148 9.50 7.64 -4.71
CA PHE A 148 9.80 6.45 -5.52
C PHE A 148 10.48 5.36 -4.70
N ILE A 149 11.52 5.71 -3.92
CA ILE A 149 12.26 4.74 -3.11
C ILE A 149 11.36 4.12 -2.04
N ILE A 150 10.54 4.92 -1.36
CA ILE A 150 9.59 4.41 -0.36
C ILE A 150 8.62 3.41 -1.00
N ASN A 151 8.06 3.74 -2.17
CA ASN A 151 7.18 2.81 -2.87
C ASN A 151 7.90 1.49 -3.22
N GLN A 152 9.19 1.53 -3.57
CA GLN A 152 9.98 0.31 -3.77
C GLN A 152 10.14 -0.51 -2.48
N VAL A 153 10.41 0.14 -1.35
CA VAL A 153 10.57 -0.52 -0.04
C VAL A 153 9.25 -1.15 0.40
N CYS A 154 8.14 -0.42 0.35
CA CYS A 154 6.81 -0.93 0.70
C CYS A 154 6.39 -2.13 -0.16
N ASN A 155 6.80 -2.16 -1.44
CA ASN A 155 6.46 -3.23 -2.37
C ASN A 155 7.51 -4.36 -2.46
N PHE A 156 8.64 -4.26 -1.76
CA PHE A 156 9.77 -5.18 -1.91
C PHE A 156 9.38 -6.65 -1.71
N GLY A 157 8.65 -6.93 -0.62
CA GLY A 157 8.14 -8.27 -0.30
C GLY A 157 6.74 -8.59 -0.85
N SER A 158 6.09 -7.64 -1.52
CA SER A 158 4.70 -7.82 -1.96
C SER A 158 4.61 -8.71 -3.20
N LYS A 159 3.69 -9.70 -3.14
CA LYS A 159 3.31 -10.50 -4.32
C LYS A 159 2.43 -9.72 -5.29
N LYS A 160 1.67 -8.74 -4.79
CA LYS A 160 0.77 -7.88 -5.55
C LYS A 160 1.09 -6.42 -5.20
N PRO A 161 2.11 -5.84 -5.86
CA PRO A 161 2.50 -4.46 -5.60
C PRO A 161 1.34 -3.49 -5.82
N LYS A 162 1.24 -2.48 -4.95
CA LYS A 162 0.31 -1.36 -5.12
C LYS A 162 1.12 -0.12 -5.48
N TYR A 163 0.69 0.56 -6.54
CA TYR A 163 1.41 1.70 -7.08
C TYR A 163 0.57 2.95 -6.94
N ASP A 164 1.17 4.00 -6.40
CA ASP A 164 0.57 5.32 -6.39
C ASP A 164 0.63 5.96 -7.77
N GLU A 165 -0.31 6.86 -8.03
CA GLU A 165 -0.48 7.51 -9.35
C GLU A 165 0.77 8.28 -9.78
N ILE A 166 1.44 8.96 -8.83
CA ILE A 166 2.68 9.69 -9.08
C ILE A 166 3.76 8.75 -9.63
N ILE A 167 3.89 7.55 -9.05
CA ILE A 167 4.87 6.55 -9.48
C ILE A 167 4.50 5.96 -10.83
N LEU A 168 3.20 5.68 -11.05
CA LEU A 168 2.71 5.20 -12.34
C LEU A 168 3.01 6.20 -13.45
N ARG A 169 2.76 7.49 -13.21
CA ARG A 169 3.07 8.58 -14.15
C ARG A 169 4.55 8.61 -14.51
N GLU A 170 5.45 8.60 -13.53
CA GLU A 170 6.90 8.60 -13.80
C GLU A 170 7.35 7.31 -14.51
N CYS A 171 6.73 6.15 -14.22
CA CYS A 171 6.99 4.91 -14.94
C CYS A 171 6.54 4.96 -16.41
N VAL A 172 5.39 5.59 -16.69
CA VAL A 172 4.92 5.82 -18.07
C VAL A 172 5.91 6.69 -18.83
N LEU A 173 6.37 7.79 -18.22
CA LEU A 173 7.38 8.69 -18.81
C LEU A 173 8.69 7.95 -19.09
N TRP A 174 9.20 7.20 -18.12
CA TRP A 174 10.43 6.41 -18.31
C TRP A 174 10.28 5.41 -19.46
N LYS A 175 9.15 4.70 -19.54
CA LYS A 175 8.90 3.75 -20.63
C LYS A 175 8.80 4.43 -21.99
N ALA A 176 8.21 5.62 -22.06
CA ALA A 176 8.15 6.43 -23.28
C ALA A 176 9.54 6.87 -23.73
N CYS A 177 10.39 7.32 -22.81
CA CYS A 177 11.78 7.72 -23.11
C CYS A 177 12.68 6.53 -23.48
N SER A 178 12.55 5.40 -22.78
CA SER A 178 13.39 4.21 -23.01
C SER A 178 12.66 2.92 -22.64
N SER A 179 11.87 2.40 -23.57
CA SER A 179 11.15 1.14 -23.40
C SER A 179 12.09 -0.03 -23.11
N LYS A 180 13.26 -0.10 -23.75
CA LYS A 180 14.23 -1.18 -23.53
C LYS A 180 14.86 -1.10 -22.14
N GLY A 181 15.21 0.11 -21.68
CA GLY A 181 15.77 0.32 -20.35
C GLY A 181 14.78 -0.06 -19.26
N TYR A 182 13.53 0.38 -19.39
CA TYR A 182 12.45 0.04 -18.46
C TYR A 182 12.25 -1.47 -18.33
N GLU A 183 12.11 -2.17 -19.47
CA GLU A 183 11.90 -3.62 -19.45
C GLU A 183 13.13 -4.38 -18.94
N HIS A 184 14.34 -3.88 -19.18
CA HIS A 184 15.56 -4.49 -18.64
C HIS A 184 15.58 -4.48 -17.11
N VAL A 185 15.33 -3.31 -16.51
CA VAL A 185 15.30 -3.13 -15.05
C VAL A 185 14.19 -3.98 -14.42
N ARG A 186 13.00 -3.99 -15.04
CA ARG A 186 11.85 -4.78 -14.57
C ARG A 186 12.12 -6.28 -14.64
N THR A 187 12.62 -6.79 -15.77
CA THR A 187 12.83 -8.23 -15.98
C THR A 187 13.92 -8.78 -15.07
N ARG A 188 14.92 -7.96 -14.72
CA ARG A 188 15.96 -8.32 -13.74
C ARG A 188 15.52 -8.17 -12.29
N ASN A 189 14.29 -7.72 -12.04
CA ASN A 189 13.75 -7.45 -10.70
C ASN A 189 14.65 -6.52 -9.86
N LEU A 190 15.34 -5.58 -10.51
CA LEU A 190 16.14 -4.57 -9.79
C LEU A 190 15.23 -3.62 -9.02
N PHE A 191 14.10 -3.27 -9.62
CA PHE A 191 13.01 -2.51 -9.01
C PHE A 191 11.67 -3.23 -9.22
N LYS A 192 10.75 -3.05 -8.29
CA LYS A 192 9.37 -3.52 -8.36
C LYS A 192 8.56 -2.61 -9.27
N LEU A 193 8.85 -2.64 -10.56
CA LEU A 193 8.18 -1.79 -11.54
C LEU A 193 6.84 -2.39 -12.04
N PRO A 194 5.83 -1.55 -12.31
CA PRO A 194 4.58 -1.97 -12.93
C PRO A 194 4.80 -2.74 -14.24
N CYS A 195 3.93 -3.70 -14.53
CA CYS A 195 3.98 -4.39 -15.82
C CYS A 195 3.36 -3.53 -16.93
N ARG A 196 3.58 -3.93 -18.19
CA ARG A 196 3.02 -3.23 -19.35
C ARG A 196 1.50 -3.06 -19.25
N ALA A 197 0.78 -4.11 -18.83
CA ALA A 197 -0.67 -4.05 -18.71
C ALA A 197 -1.11 -3.03 -17.67
N THR A 198 -0.44 -2.96 -16.51
CA THR A 198 -0.72 -1.95 -15.48
C THR A 198 -0.52 -0.53 -16.01
N LEU A 199 0.58 -0.27 -16.72
CA LEU A 199 0.81 1.05 -17.31
C LEU A 199 -0.22 1.40 -18.38
N GLN A 200 -0.59 0.44 -19.24
CA GLN A 200 -1.62 0.66 -20.26
C GLN A 200 -2.99 0.94 -19.64
N ASN A 201 -3.37 0.21 -18.60
CA ASN A 201 -4.62 0.44 -17.88
C ASN A 201 -4.62 1.82 -17.20
N TYR A 202 -3.48 2.28 -16.68
CA TYR A 202 -3.35 3.59 -16.07
C TYR A 202 -3.47 4.73 -17.09
N VAL A 203 -2.80 4.62 -18.25
CA VAL A 203 -2.88 5.62 -19.32
C VAL A 203 -4.28 5.65 -19.95
N GLY A 204 -4.96 4.50 -19.96
CA GLY A 204 -6.25 4.34 -20.60
C GLY A 204 -6.14 4.13 -22.11
N GLN A 205 -7.29 4.17 -22.77
CA GLN A 205 -7.41 3.99 -24.21
C GLN A 205 -7.35 5.35 -24.91
N SER A 206 -6.76 5.38 -26.11
CA SER A 206 -6.86 6.56 -26.97
C SER A 206 -8.27 6.63 -27.56
N THR A 207 -8.92 7.80 -27.50
CA THR A 207 -10.26 8.00 -28.06
C THR A 207 -10.28 7.99 -29.59
N GLY A 208 -9.11 8.09 -30.22
CA GLY A 208 -8.97 8.16 -31.68
C GLY A 208 -9.58 9.43 -32.27
N GLU A 209 -9.75 10.48 -31.45
CA GLU A 209 -10.20 11.80 -31.92
C GLU A 209 -9.15 12.42 -32.84
N ILE A 210 -9.63 13.05 -33.91
CA ILE A 210 -8.79 13.72 -34.91
C ILE A 210 -8.90 15.24 -34.69
N GLY A 211 -7.81 15.96 -34.93
CA GLY A 211 -7.75 17.41 -34.78
C GLY A 211 -7.42 17.86 -33.35
N VAL A 212 -7.82 19.09 -33.00
CA VAL A 212 -7.55 19.67 -31.68
C VAL A 212 -8.54 19.11 -30.66
N THR A 213 -8.09 18.08 -29.93
CA THR A 213 -8.89 17.39 -28.91
C THR A 213 -9.20 18.29 -27.70
N THR A 214 -10.24 17.93 -26.95
CA THR A 214 -10.62 18.64 -25.71
C THR A 214 -9.48 18.65 -24.69
N LEU A 215 -8.75 17.54 -24.58
CA LEU A 215 -7.56 17.41 -23.72
C LEU A 215 -6.48 18.43 -24.08
N ILE A 216 -6.19 18.61 -25.38
CA ILE A 216 -5.19 19.57 -25.84
C ILE A 216 -5.67 20.99 -25.56
N LYS A 217 -6.95 21.30 -25.80
CA LYS A 217 -7.53 22.63 -25.50
C LYS A 217 -7.39 22.98 -24.02
N GLU A 218 -7.75 22.05 -23.15
CA GLU A 218 -7.67 22.28 -21.70
C GLU A 218 -6.21 22.39 -21.24
N ARG A 219 -5.30 21.60 -21.82
CA ARG A 219 -3.87 21.75 -21.56
C ARG A 219 -3.35 23.12 -21.99
N LEU A 220 -3.69 23.58 -23.19
CA LEU A 220 -3.31 24.90 -23.70
C LEU A 220 -3.88 26.03 -22.83
N ARG A 221 -5.11 25.89 -22.32
CA ARG A 221 -5.69 26.83 -21.36
C ARG A 221 -4.86 26.91 -20.08
N VAL A 222 -4.54 25.78 -19.47
CA VAL A 222 -3.73 25.75 -18.23
C VAL A 222 -2.34 26.35 -18.45
N GLU A 223 -1.69 26.06 -19.59
CA GLU A 223 -0.41 26.65 -19.94
C GLU A 223 -0.52 28.17 -20.16
N TYR A 224 -1.60 28.63 -20.81
CA TYR A 224 -1.87 30.05 -21.01
C TYR A 224 -2.08 30.79 -19.68
N GLU A 225 -2.84 30.22 -18.75
CA GLU A 225 -3.06 30.79 -17.40
C GLU A 225 -1.78 30.82 -16.56
N ALA A 226 -0.81 29.95 -16.85
CA ALA A 226 0.49 29.93 -16.17
C ALA A 226 1.49 30.95 -16.72
N LEU A 227 1.19 31.62 -17.83
CA LEU A 227 2.05 32.65 -18.40
C LEU A 227 2.11 33.88 -17.51
N SER A 228 3.30 34.45 -17.37
CA SER A 228 3.53 35.59 -16.48
C SER A 228 3.29 36.92 -17.18
N THR A 229 3.42 36.95 -18.50
CA THR A 229 3.31 38.16 -19.32
C THR A 229 2.41 37.93 -20.53
N GLU A 230 1.65 38.96 -20.92
CA GLU A 230 0.73 38.86 -22.06
C GLU A 230 1.46 38.67 -23.39
N GLN A 231 2.71 39.11 -23.49
CA GLN A 231 3.52 38.96 -24.70
C GLN A 231 3.84 37.49 -25.01
N GLU A 232 3.91 36.63 -23.99
CA GLU A 232 4.15 35.18 -24.15
C GLU A 232 2.95 34.47 -24.80
N ALA A 233 1.77 35.10 -24.80
CA ALA A 233 0.57 34.53 -25.42
C ALA A 233 0.63 34.51 -26.96
N PHE A 234 1.46 35.35 -27.57
CA PHE A 234 1.57 35.44 -29.02
C PHE A 234 2.49 34.32 -29.53
N CYS A 235 1.93 33.37 -30.28
CA CYS A 235 2.68 32.27 -30.88
C CYS A 235 2.39 32.15 -32.38
N SER A 236 3.36 31.60 -33.13
CA SER A 236 3.15 31.20 -34.52
C SER A 236 2.72 29.74 -34.58
N LEU A 237 1.65 29.47 -35.32
CA LEU A 237 1.23 28.11 -35.63
C LEU A 237 1.78 27.74 -37.01
N ILE A 238 2.74 26.81 -37.03
CA ILE A 238 3.32 26.27 -38.26
C ILE A 238 2.76 24.86 -38.44
N ILE A 239 2.14 24.62 -39.58
CA ILE A 239 1.54 23.34 -39.95
C ILE A 239 2.27 22.82 -41.19
N ASP A 240 2.69 21.57 -41.14
CA ASP A 240 3.31 20.86 -42.25
C ASP A 240 2.66 19.48 -42.40
N GLU A 241 2.63 18.97 -43.62
CA GLU A 241 2.03 17.67 -43.94
C GLU A 241 3.12 16.60 -44.00
N MET A 242 2.91 15.49 -43.27
CA MET A 242 3.84 14.37 -43.25
C MET A 242 3.25 13.17 -44.00
N ALA A 243 3.98 12.66 -44.99
CA ALA A 243 3.61 11.43 -45.68
C ALA A 243 3.68 10.23 -44.72
N ILE A 244 2.62 9.44 -44.66
CA ILE A 244 2.51 8.21 -43.87
C ILE A 244 2.17 7.03 -44.78
N ASP A 245 2.54 5.82 -44.38
CA ASP A 245 2.16 4.61 -45.11
C ASP A 245 0.64 4.45 -45.16
N GLN A 246 0.07 4.33 -46.36
CA GLN A 246 -1.35 4.05 -46.54
C GLN A 246 -1.66 2.61 -46.13
N LYS A 247 -2.28 2.44 -44.96
CA LYS A 247 -2.69 1.15 -44.40
C LYS A 247 -4.06 1.27 -43.77
N VAL A 248 -4.93 0.31 -44.06
CA VAL A 248 -6.22 0.16 -43.38
C VAL A 248 -6.00 -0.65 -42.10
N ILE A 249 -6.31 -0.06 -40.95
CA ILE A 249 -6.09 -0.66 -39.63
C ILE A 249 -7.41 -0.67 -38.87
N TYR A 250 -7.86 -1.85 -38.45
CA TYR A 250 -8.99 -1.96 -37.53
C TYR A 250 -8.47 -1.96 -36.09
N ASP A 251 -8.91 -0.99 -35.29
CA ASP A 251 -8.67 -0.96 -33.85
C ASP A 251 -9.88 -1.52 -33.12
N ARG A 252 -9.69 -2.68 -32.48
CA ARG A 252 -10.72 -3.38 -31.73
C ARG A 252 -11.11 -2.65 -30.43
N GLN A 253 -10.25 -1.82 -29.86
CA GLN A 253 -10.55 -1.15 -28.59
C GLN A 253 -11.61 -0.07 -28.79
N VAL A 254 -11.48 0.70 -29.87
CA VAL A 254 -12.41 1.78 -30.23
C VAL A 254 -13.49 1.34 -31.22
N ASP A 255 -13.40 0.11 -31.71
CA ASP A 255 -14.24 -0.47 -32.77
C ASP A 255 -14.31 0.41 -34.03
N LYS A 256 -13.15 0.84 -34.52
CA LYS A 256 -13.02 1.76 -35.66
C LYS A 256 -12.02 1.26 -36.69
N ILE A 257 -12.32 1.54 -37.95
CA ILE A 257 -11.41 1.32 -39.09
C ILE A 257 -10.72 2.64 -39.42
N PHE A 258 -9.40 2.66 -39.37
CA PHE A 258 -8.54 3.78 -39.73
C PHE A 258 -7.94 3.55 -41.12
N GLY A 259 -7.61 4.64 -41.82
CA GLY A 259 -6.92 4.60 -43.12
C GLY A 259 -7.83 4.66 -44.35
N LEU A 260 -9.15 4.65 -44.15
CA LEU A 260 -10.13 4.99 -45.18
C LEU A 260 -10.49 6.47 -45.02
N VAL A 261 -9.55 7.35 -45.35
CA VAL A 261 -9.80 8.79 -45.33
C VAL A 261 -10.03 9.24 -46.77
N ASP A 262 -11.25 9.64 -47.06
CA ASP A 262 -11.56 10.35 -48.29
C ASP A 262 -10.97 11.76 -48.16
N MET A 263 -9.89 12.04 -48.90
CA MET A 263 -9.25 13.35 -48.94
C MET A 263 -10.05 14.35 -49.81
N GLY A 264 -11.26 13.98 -50.24
CA GLY A 264 -12.03 14.66 -51.26
C GLY A 264 -11.57 14.24 -52.65
N ALA A 265 -12.48 14.28 -53.62
CA ALA A 265 -12.08 14.16 -55.01
C ALA A 265 -11.16 15.34 -55.37
N ALA A 266 -9.86 15.09 -55.47
CA ALA A 266 -9.14 15.72 -56.55
C ALA A 266 -9.87 15.30 -57.82
N ASP A 267 -10.25 16.24 -58.68
CA ASP A 267 -10.96 16.01 -59.95
C ASP A 267 -10.12 15.13 -60.90
N GLU A 268 -9.86 13.87 -60.57
CA GLU A 268 -9.16 12.92 -61.42
C GLU A 268 -9.72 11.51 -61.20
N THR A 269 -10.52 11.11 -62.18
CA THR A 269 -10.93 9.74 -62.50
C THR A 269 -9.79 8.74 -62.29
N THR A 270 -9.71 8.08 -61.14
CA THR A 270 -8.82 6.94 -60.96
C THR A 270 -9.53 5.78 -60.28
N SER A 271 -9.52 4.66 -61.02
CA SER A 271 -10.11 3.37 -60.73
C SER A 271 -9.70 2.82 -59.37
N ILE A 272 -10.69 2.50 -58.56
CA ILE A 272 -10.58 1.74 -57.31
C ILE A 272 -9.87 0.40 -57.60
N PRO A 273 -8.80 0.03 -56.88
CA PRO A 273 -8.26 -1.33 -56.96
C PRO A 273 -9.21 -2.28 -56.21
N LEU A 274 -9.76 -3.26 -56.94
CA LEU A 274 -10.46 -4.40 -56.34
C LEU A 274 -9.50 -5.20 -55.48
N VAL A 275 -9.82 -5.30 -54.19
CA VAL A 275 -9.19 -6.24 -53.26
C VAL A 275 -9.81 -7.62 -53.51
N ALA A 276 -8.97 -8.59 -53.84
CA ALA A 276 -9.29 -10.02 -53.92
C ALA A 276 -9.06 -10.72 -52.57
#